data_AF-A0A847PRE4-F1
#
_entry.id   AF-A0A847PRE4-F1
#
_cell.length_a   1.000
_cell.length_b   1.000
_cell.length_c   1.000
_cell.angle_alpha   90.00
_cell.angle_beta   90.00
_cell.angle_gamma   90.00
#
_symmetry.space_group_name_H-M   'P 1'
#
loop_
_entity.id
_entity.type
_entity.pdbx_description
1 polymer ?
#
loop_
_entity_poly.entity_id
_entity_poly.type
_entity_poly.pdbx_seq_one_letter_code
_entity_poly.pdbx_strand_id
1 'polypeptide(L)'
;MSAWYLLNCKGKQEERAQQNIENQGYTTCLPRVKRQKIVQGKRVECIEPLFPNYIFIQLDSSTANFNALRSTRGVNSFVRFGGMPATVPGEVM
;
A
#
# COMPACT_ATOMS: atom_id res chain seq x y z
N MET A 1 -16.00 -9.98 -7.48
CA MET A 1 -16.38 -8.71 -6.83
C MET A 1 -15.10 -8.04 -6.39
N SER A 2 -14.90 -6.78 -6.75
CA SER A 2 -13.72 -6.02 -6.34
C SER A 2 -13.87 -5.53 -4.91
N ALA A 3 -12.84 -5.78 -4.09
CA ALA A 3 -12.73 -5.28 -2.73
C ALA A 3 -11.37 -4.61 -2.56
N TRP A 4 -11.32 -3.63 -1.65
CA TRP A 4 -10.06 -3.01 -1.26
C TRP A 4 -9.39 -3.83 -0.17
N TYR A 5 -8.08 -4.01 -0.29
CA TYR A 5 -7.24 -4.71 0.68
C TYR A 5 -6.08 -3.81 1.09
N LEU A 6 -5.46 -4.15 2.20
CA LEU A 6 -4.30 -3.42 2.72
C LEU A 6 -3.05 -4.31 2.68
N LEU A 7 -2.00 -3.78 2.06
CA LEU A 7 -0.68 -4.40 1.98
C LEU A 7 0.30 -3.66 2.90
N ASN A 8 1.09 -4.43 3.64
CA ASN A 8 2.26 -3.97 4.35
C ASN A 8 3.48 -4.08 3.40
N CYS A 9 4.20 -2.98 3.24
CA CYS A 9 5.36 -2.81 2.40
C CYS A 9 6.65 -2.84 3.22
N LYS A 10 7.77 -3.12 2.56
CA LYS A 10 9.09 -2.96 3.16
C LYS A 10 9.37 -1.48 3.40
N GLY A 11 10.08 -1.17 4.48
CA GLY A 11 10.41 0.19 4.88
C GLY A 11 10.97 1.03 3.74
N LYS A 12 10.35 2.20 3.47
CA LYS A 12 10.73 3.15 2.41
C LYS A 12 10.68 2.58 0.98
N GLN A 13 9.99 1.46 0.77
CA GLN A 13 9.81 0.85 -0.56
C GLN A 13 8.35 0.92 -1.04
N GLU A 14 7.52 1.76 -0.44
CA GLU A 14 6.11 1.93 -0.80
C GLU A 14 5.98 2.34 -2.26
N GLU A 15 6.71 3.36 -2.71
CA GLU A 15 6.64 3.81 -4.11
C GLU A 15 7.07 2.72 -5.10
N ARG A 16 8.08 1.94 -4.72
CA ARG A 16 8.55 0.81 -5.52
C ARG A 16 7.52 -0.32 -5.54
N ALA A 17 6.91 -0.63 -4.40
CA ALA A 17 5.85 -1.64 -4.31
C ALA A 17 4.67 -1.22 -5.18
N GLN A 18 4.24 0.03 -5.07
CA GLN A 18 3.18 0.65 -5.87
C GLN A 18 3.43 0.43 -7.37
N GLN A 19 4.59 0.84 -7.87
CA GLN A 19 4.95 0.69 -9.29
C GLN A 19 4.94 -0.77 -9.75
N ASN A 20 5.48 -1.70 -8.96
CA ASN A 20 5.50 -3.11 -9.35
C ASN A 20 4.10 -3.76 -9.34
N ILE A 21 3.22 -3.30 -8.46
CA ILE A 21 1.82 -3.76 -8.39
C ILE A 21 1.02 -3.18 -9.56
N GLU A 22 1.19 -1.89 -9.85
CA GLU A 22 0.55 -1.22 -10.99
C GLU A 22 1.00 -1.82 -12.33
N ASN A 23 2.29 -2.16 -12.46
CA ASN A 23 2.83 -2.87 -13.63
C ASN A 23 2.21 -4.27 -13.84
N GLN A 24 1.69 -4.90 -12.78
CA GLN A 24 0.95 -6.17 -12.87
C GLN A 24 -0.53 -5.96 -13.25
N GLY A 25 -0.96 -4.70 -13.43
CA GLY A 25 -2.33 -4.35 -13.81
C GLY A 25 -3.29 -4.17 -12.64
N TYR A 26 -2.79 -4.06 -11.40
CA TYR A 26 -3.62 -3.83 -10.23
C TYR A 26 -3.72 -2.34 -9.89
N THR A 27 -4.89 -1.91 -9.44
CA THR A 27 -5.11 -0.54 -8.97
C THR A 27 -4.64 -0.40 -7.53
N THR A 28 -3.84 0.65 -7.27
CA THR A 28 -3.35 0.95 -5.92
C THR A 28 -3.69 2.36 -5.48
N CYS A 29 -3.74 2.57 -4.17
CA CYS A 29 -3.88 3.88 -3.56
C CYS A 29 -2.85 4.03 -2.43
N LEU A 30 -2.00 5.04 -2.54
CA LEU A 30 -1.01 5.42 -1.54
C LEU A 30 -1.28 6.88 -1.13
N PRO A 31 -2.12 7.12 -0.10
CA PRO A 31 -2.39 8.45 0.39
C PRO A 31 -1.09 9.11 0.88
N ARG A 32 -0.79 10.31 0.37
CA ARG A 32 0.41 11.08 0.74
C ARG A 32 -0.01 12.37 1.41
N VAL A 33 0.76 12.79 2.40
CA VAL A 33 0.54 14.03 3.16
C VAL A 33 1.78 14.90 3.11
N LYS A 34 1.58 16.22 3.04
CA LYS A 34 2.66 17.20 3.21
C LYS A 34 2.92 17.40 4.69
N ARG A 35 4.14 17.15 5.15
CA ARG A 35 4.57 17.44 6.52
C ARG A 35 5.81 18.30 6.52
N GLN A 36 5.88 19.20 7.48
CA GLN A 36 7.09 19.95 7.78
C GLN A 36 7.95 19.13 8.74
N LYS A 37 9.19 18.84 8.33
CA LYS A 37 10.18 18.20 9.21
C LYS A 37 11.48 19.00 9.22
N ILE A 38 12.22 18.87 10.32
CA ILE A 38 13.56 19.43 10.42
C ILE A 38 14.53 18.39 9.88
N VAL A 39 15.19 18.69 8.76
CA VAL A 39 16.24 17.87 8.17
C VAL A 39 17.53 18.68 8.20
N GLN A 40 18.57 18.15 8.85
CA GLN A 40 19.87 18.82 8.98
C GLN A 40 19.74 20.27 9.48
N GLY A 41 18.88 20.51 10.48
CA GLY A 41 18.66 21.83 11.08
C GLY A 41 17.79 22.80 10.26
N LYS A 42 17.34 22.43 9.06
CA LYS A 42 16.46 23.26 8.23
C LYS A 42 15.03 22.72 8.23
N ARG A 43 14.03 23.61 8.29
CA ARG A 43 12.62 23.24 8.08
C ARG A 43 12.40 22.97 6.59
N VAL A 44 12.03 21.73 6.26
CA VAL A 44 11.77 21.29 4.89
C VAL A 44 10.37 20.72 4.83
N GLU A 45 9.62 21.11 3.81
CA GLU A 45 8.36 20.45 3.46
C GLU A 45 8.67 19.15 2.73
N CYS A 46 8.14 18.04 3.23
CA CYS A 46 8.32 16.73 2.64
C CYS A 46 6.96 16.08 2.42
N ILE A 47 6.84 15.39 1.29
CA ILE A 47 5.69 14.55 0.98
C ILE A 47 6.03 13.15 1.47
N GLU A 48 5.25 12.63 2.40
CA GLU A 48 5.43 11.27 2.92
C GLU A 48 4.10 10.51 2.94
N PRO A 49 4.15 9.16 2.95
CA PRO A 49 2.94 8.35 3.11
C PRO A 49 2.16 8.74 4.36
N LEU A 50 0.84 8.91 4.23
CA LEU A 50 -0.05 9.15 5.36
C LEU A 50 -0.04 7.96 6.32
N PHE A 51 0.03 6.75 5.76
CA PHE A 51 0.18 5.50 6.49
C PHE A 51 1.52 4.85 6.08
N PRO A 52 2.61 5.09 6.83
CA PRO A 52 3.92 4.55 6.50
C PRO A 52 3.90 3.04 6.36
N ASN A 53 4.58 2.52 5.33
CA ASN A 53 4.63 1.10 4.99
C ASN A 53 3.29 0.47 4.59
N TYR A 54 2.21 1.23 4.35
CA TYR A 54 0.94 0.66 3.93
C TYR A 54 0.51 1.17 2.55
N ILE A 55 -0.03 0.26 1.75
CA ILE A 55 -0.62 0.55 0.43
C ILE A 55 -1.98 -0.12 0.35
N PHE A 56 -2.97 0.62 -0.13
CA PHE A 56 -4.28 0.09 -0.46
C PHE A 56 -4.24 -0.47 -1.88
N ILE A 57 -4.88 -1.62 -2.09
CA ILE A 57 -4.94 -2.30 -3.38
C ILE A 57 -6.35 -2.78 -3.65
N GLN A 58 -6.85 -2.55 -4.85
CA GLN A 58 -8.15 -3.07 -5.27
C GLN A 58 -7.94 -4.42 -5.96
N LEU A 59 -8.60 -5.45 -5.45
CA LEU A 59 -8.50 -6.82 -5.96
C LEU A 59 -9.88 -7.42 -6.16
N ASP A 60 -10.06 -8.15 -7.26
CA ASP A 60 -11.21 -9.03 -7.40
C ASP A 60 -10.87 -10.40 -6.79
N SER A 61 -11.63 -10.82 -5.78
CA SER A 61 -11.41 -12.09 -5.08
C SER A 61 -11.44 -13.32 -6.00
N SER A 62 -12.08 -13.23 -7.16
CA SER A 62 -12.24 -14.35 -8.10
C SER A 62 -11.09 -14.47 -9.11
N THR A 63 -10.33 -13.40 -9.37
CA THR A 63 -9.27 -13.39 -10.39
C THR A 63 -7.89 -12.99 -9.84
N ALA A 64 -7.84 -12.36 -8.67
CA ALA A 64 -6.59 -11.86 -8.10
C ALA A 64 -5.67 -12.99 -7.63
N ASN A 65 -4.39 -12.88 -8.01
CA ASN A 65 -3.37 -13.81 -7.57
C ASN A 65 -2.68 -13.27 -6.30
N PHE A 66 -3.23 -13.63 -5.14
CA PHE A 66 -2.69 -13.23 -3.82
C PHE A 66 -1.23 -13.66 -3.61
N ASN A 67 -0.82 -14.79 -4.19
CA ASN A 67 0.57 -15.28 -4.08
C ASN A 67 1.54 -14.43 -4.90
N ALA A 68 1.14 -13.97 -6.09
CA ALA A 68 1.94 -13.05 -6.91
C ALA A 68 2.13 -11.70 -6.21
N LEU A 69 1.05 -11.15 -5.65
CA LEU A 69 1.08 -9.90 -4.89
C LEU A 69 1.95 -9.99 -3.65
N ARG A 70 1.86 -11.09 -2.90
CA ARG A 70 2.73 -11.34 -1.74
C ARG A 70 4.21 -11.44 -2.15
N SER A 71 4.49 -11.98 -3.33
CA SER A 71 5.84 -12.13 -3.87
C SER A 71 6.34 -10.89 -4.62
N THR A 72 5.54 -9.82 -4.67
CA THR A 72 5.89 -8.58 -5.38
C THR A 72 7.01 -7.84 -4.64
N ARG A 73 7.97 -7.32 -5.41
CA ARG A 73 9.13 -6.63 -4.85
C ARG A 73 8.71 -5.35 -4.13
N GLY A 74 9.02 -5.27 -2.84
CA GLY A 74 8.65 -4.16 -1.97
C GLY A 74 7.43 -4.45 -1.09
N VAL A 75 6.71 -5.55 -1.34
CA VAL A 75 5.65 -6.04 -0.46
C VAL A 75 6.23 -6.94 0.62
N ASN A 76 5.66 -6.87 1.83
CA ASN A 76 5.98 -7.74 2.95
C ASN A 76 4.85 -8.76 3.16
N SER A 77 3.62 -8.29 3.39
CA SER A 77 2.47 -9.16 3.64
C SER A 77 1.14 -8.43 3.48
N PHE A 78 0.04 -9.17 3.37
CA PHE A 78 -1.30 -8.62 3.54
C PHE A 78 -1.60 -8.39 5.01
N VAL A 79 -2.32 -7.32 5.32
CA VAL A 79 -2.95 -7.13 6.63
C VAL A 79 -4.07 -8.14 6.77
N ARG A 80 -4.15 -8.79 7.93
CA ARG A 80 -5.07 -9.90 8.17
C ARG A 80 -5.81 -9.71 9.49
N PHE A 81 -7.08 -10.09 9.50
CA PHE A 81 -7.88 -10.25 10.72
C PHE A 81 -8.29 -11.72 10.82
N GLY A 82 -8.00 -12.37 11.95
CA GLY A 82 -8.34 -13.79 12.14
C GLY A 82 -7.72 -14.74 11.10
N GLY A 83 -6.60 -14.36 10.49
CA GLY A 83 -5.92 -15.16 9.46
C GLY A 83 -6.37 -14.89 8.02
N MET A 84 -7.46 -14.16 7.81
CA MET A 84 -7.94 -13.77 6.48
C MET A 84 -7.48 -12.36 6.08
N PRO A 85 -7.16 -12.10 4.79
CA PRO A 85 -6.86 -10.75 4.32
C PRO A 85 -7.99 -9.77 4.67
N ALA A 86 -7.63 -8.65 5.28
CA ALA A 86 -8.57 -7.62 5.69
C ALA A 86 -9.12 -6.87 4.47
N THR A 87 -10.44 -6.79 4.37
CA THR A 87 -11.13 -5.94 3.39
C THR A 87 -11.37 -4.56 3.98
N VAL A 88 -11.07 -3.52 3.21
CA VAL A 88 -11.32 -2.12 3.57
C VAL A 88 -12.74 -1.76 3.13
N PRO A 89 -13.61 -1.25 4.02
CA PRO A 89 -14.94 -0.77 3.66
C PRO A 89 -14.87 0.36 2.63
N GLY A 90 -15.83 0.40 1.71
CA GLY A 90 -15.89 1.43 0.66
C GLY A 90 -16.03 2.87 1.20
N GLU A 91 -16.56 3.04 2.41
CA GLU A 91 -16.70 4.36 3.07
C GLU A 91 -15.36 5.00 3.46
N VAL A 92 -14.28 4.20 3.52
CA VAL A 92 -12.94 4.64 3.97
C VAL A 92 -12.03 4.94 2.76
N MET A 93 -12.44 4.57 1.55
CA MET A 93 -11.70 4.79 0.30
C MET A 93 -12.24 5.99 -0.46
#